data_AF-A0AAV9M0D0-F1
#
_entry.id   AF-A0AAV9M0D0-F1
#
_cell.length_a   1.000
_cell.length_b   1.000
_cell.length_c   1.000
_cell.angle_alpha   90.00
_cell.angle_beta   90.00
_cell.angle_gamma   90.00
#
_symmetry.space_group_name_H-M   'P 1'
#
loop_
_entity.id
_entity.type
_entity.pdbx_description
1 polymer ?
#
loop_
_entity_poly.entity_id
_entity_poly.type
_entity_poly.pdbx_seq_one_letter_code
_entity_poly.pdbx_strand_id
1 'polypeptide(L)'
;MAKETNERVEEESQVQADSWRCISGFTEMAVAKCAIELGISDFLETHQELVPLSQLSSTLGCSAYSLHRILRFLINRGIFKLVSTRNGEIGYGQTPVSCLLKRDGENSMAALVLLESSPVMLAPRHYLSARVLSKENTGAFSAAHEKDMWQYAKTNPEHSKLINDMPCAGDYTFIGGGNGTTVGMLVKVFLWINGINFDLPHVVSVAPCHGVVHVEGDMFHSVPKVHAVFLMVRCWYHVRYDNDDYTTNGKERTAKEWAHILSATGFSRYTIVQIHAIEYVILAYP
;
A
#
# COMPACT_ATOMS: atom_id res chain seq x y z
N MET A 1 -22.52 -43.53 9.59
CA MET A 1 -21.26 -43.82 10.31
C MET A 1 -20.01 -43.53 9.49
N ALA A 2 -19.53 -44.37 8.55
CA ALA A 2 -18.24 -44.12 7.87
C ALA A 2 -18.16 -42.79 7.08
N LYS A 3 -19.26 -42.38 6.44
CA LYS A 3 -19.36 -41.10 5.73
C LYS A 3 -19.32 -39.89 6.68
N GLU A 4 -20.07 -39.94 7.78
CA GLU A 4 -20.07 -38.90 8.84
C GLU A 4 -18.74 -38.83 9.59
N THR A 5 -17.99 -39.94 9.68
CA THR A 5 -16.66 -39.95 10.29
C THR A 5 -15.63 -39.31 9.34
N ASN A 6 -15.77 -39.54 8.02
CA ASN A 6 -14.93 -38.89 7.01
C ASN A 6 -15.20 -37.38 6.89
N GLU A 7 -16.48 -36.98 6.90
CA GLU A 7 -16.89 -35.56 6.89
C GLU A 7 -16.35 -34.80 8.12
N ARG A 8 -16.37 -35.43 9.30
CA ARG A 8 -15.83 -34.84 10.54
C ARG A 8 -14.30 -34.69 10.51
N VAL A 9 -13.58 -35.65 9.93
CA VAL A 9 -12.11 -35.58 9.76
C VAL A 9 -11.72 -34.50 8.74
N GLU A 10 -12.50 -34.34 7.66
CA GLU A 10 -12.30 -33.28 6.68
C GLU A 10 -12.55 -31.89 7.30
N GLU A 11 -13.58 -31.74 8.12
CA GLU A 11 -13.90 -30.50 8.85
C GLU A 11 -12.78 -30.13 9.85
N GLU A 12 -12.30 -31.08 10.65
CA GLU A 12 -11.18 -30.87 11.58
C GLU A 12 -9.88 -30.46 10.86
N SER A 13 -9.61 -31.08 9.71
CA SER A 13 -8.45 -30.75 8.88
C SER A 13 -8.54 -29.34 8.31
N GLN A 14 -9.74 -28.91 7.91
CA GLN A 14 -9.97 -27.55 7.40
C GLN A 14 -9.80 -26.51 8.52
N VAL A 15 -10.33 -26.77 9.71
CA VAL A 15 -10.14 -25.91 10.90
C VAL A 15 -8.66 -25.76 11.25
N GLN A 16 -7.89 -26.84 11.16
CA GLN A 16 -6.45 -26.79 11.40
C GLN A 16 -5.71 -25.97 10.34
N ALA A 17 -6.06 -26.12 9.07
CA ALA A 17 -5.49 -25.35 7.97
C ALA A 17 -5.78 -23.85 8.12
N ASP A 18 -7.01 -23.48 8.50
CA ASP A 18 -7.40 -22.08 8.71
C ASP A 18 -6.73 -21.47 9.95
N SER A 19 -6.53 -22.27 11.01
CA SER A 19 -5.73 -21.87 12.17
C SER A 19 -4.28 -21.55 11.78
N TRP A 20 -3.65 -22.40 10.96
CA TRP A 20 -2.31 -22.15 10.45
C TRP A 20 -2.23 -20.90 9.56
N ARG A 21 -3.25 -20.63 8.74
CA ARG A 21 -3.33 -19.39 7.95
C ARG A 21 -3.39 -18.16 8.84
N CYS A 22 -4.18 -18.20 9.91
CA CYS A 22 -4.25 -17.13 10.91
C CYS A 22 -2.90 -16.86 11.57
N ILE A 23 -2.24 -17.92 12.07
CA ILE A 23 -0.94 -17.83 12.75
C ILE A 23 0.16 -17.33 11.79
N SER A 24 0.14 -17.77 10.54
CA SER A 24 1.19 -17.48 9.57
C SER A 24 0.95 -16.22 8.72
N GLY A 25 -0.14 -15.48 8.96
CA GLY A 25 -0.55 -14.34 8.12
C GLY A 25 0.51 -13.23 7.94
N PHE A 26 1.45 -13.09 8.88
CA PHE A 26 2.57 -12.13 8.76
C PHE A 26 3.71 -12.62 7.84
N THR A 27 3.81 -13.92 7.61
CA THR A 27 4.97 -14.55 6.94
C THR A 27 5.12 -14.06 5.50
N GLU A 28 4.03 -13.94 4.76
CA GLU A 28 4.07 -13.50 3.36
C GLU A 28 4.61 -12.07 3.24
N MET A 29 4.14 -11.16 4.10
CA MET A 29 4.64 -9.77 4.15
C MET A 29 6.12 -9.71 4.53
N ALA A 30 6.55 -10.52 5.50
CA ALA A 30 7.96 -10.56 5.93
C ALA A 30 8.90 -11.08 4.82
N VAL A 31 8.48 -12.10 4.08
CA VAL A 31 9.28 -12.67 2.99
C VAL A 31 9.26 -11.75 1.75
N ALA A 32 8.14 -11.07 1.47
CA ALA A 32 8.08 -10.03 0.44
C ALA A 32 8.99 -8.83 0.76
N LYS A 33 8.98 -8.36 2.02
CA LYS A 33 9.92 -7.35 2.51
C LYS A 33 11.37 -7.79 2.28
N CYS A 34 11.71 -9.02 2.65
CA CYS A 34 13.05 -9.57 2.43
C CYS A 34 13.45 -9.56 0.95
N ALA A 35 12.52 -9.90 0.03
CA ALA A 35 12.81 -9.85 -1.41
C ALA A 35 13.11 -8.43 -1.91
N ILE A 36 12.39 -7.42 -1.41
CA ILE A 36 12.63 -6.00 -1.69
C ILE A 36 13.98 -5.55 -1.12
N GLU A 37 14.25 -5.85 0.16
CA GLU A 37 15.50 -5.47 0.85
C GLU A 37 16.74 -6.16 0.28
N LEU A 38 16.57 -7.34 -0.32
CA LEU A 38 17.65 -8.00 -1.07
C LEU A 38 17.73 -7.53 -2.52
N GLY A 39 16.72 -6.84 -3.06
CA GLY A 39 16.73 -6.34 -4.44
C GLY A 39 16.62 -7.47 -5.45
N ILE A 40 15.93 -8.56 -5.08
CA ILE A 40 15.76 -9.74 -5.95
C ILE A 40 15.04 -9.33 -7.23
N SER A 41 13.98 -8.52 -7.10
CA SER A 41 13.20 -8.12 -8.25
C SER A 41 13.99 -7.23 -9.21
N ASP A 42 14.72 -6.26 -8.67
CA ASP A 42 15.56 -5.34 -9.45
C ASP A 42 16.64 -6.12 -10.20
N PHE A 43 17.29 -7.08 -9.54
CA PHE A 43 18.30 -7.93 -10.18
C PHE A 43 17.72 -8.74 -11.35
N LEU A 44 16.56 -9.38 -11.15
CA LEU A 44 15.95 -10.21 -12.19
C LEU A 44 15.40 -9.39 -13.37
N GLU A 45 15.14 -8.09 -13.23
CA GLU A 45 14.73 -7.24 -14.37
C GLU A 45 15.90 -6.91 -15.30
N THR A 46 17.09 -6.66 -14.72
CA THR A 46 18.29 -6.34 -15.51
C THR A 46 18.79 -7.50 -16.37
N HIS A 47 18.34 -8.73 -16.08
CA HIS A 47 18.71 -9.94 -16.80
C HIS A 47 17.50 -10.47 -17.58
N GLN A 48 17.53 -10.38 -18.90
CA GLN A 48 16.52 -11.00 -19.77
C GLN A 48 16.71 -12.52 -19.91
N GLU A 49 17.84 -13.05 -19.44
CA GLU A 49 18.21 -14.46 -19.49
C GLU A 49 17.92 -15.22 -18.19
N LEU A 50 18.01 -16.55 -18.25
CA LEU A 50 17.83 -17.43 -17.11
C LEU A 50 18.87 -17.13 -16.03
N VAL A 51 18.41 -16.79 -14.81
CA VAL A 51 19.29 -16.49 -13.67
C VAL A 51 19.43 -17.71 -12.76
N PRO A 52 20.61 -18.37 -12.69
CA PRO A 52 20.85 -19.46 -11.75
C PRO A 52 21.04 -18.95 -10.31
N LEU A 53 20.82 -19.85 -9.33
CA LEU A 53 20.96 -19.54 -7.91
C LEU A 53 22.36 -19.03 -7.54
N SER A 54 23.40 -19.59 -8.15
CA SER A 54 24.80 -19.23 -7.90
C SER A 54 25.07 -17.77 -8.28
N GLN A 55 24.60 -17.33 -9.46
CA GLN A 55 24.76 -15.95 -9.92
C GLN A 55 23.97 -14.98 -9.04
N LEU A 56 22.72 -15.32 -8.71
CA LEU A 56 21.87 -14.48 -7.88
C LEU A 56 22.45 -14.32 -6.46
N SER A 57 22.80 -15.42 -5.79
CA SER A 57 23.38 -15.38 -4.44
C SER A 57 24.73 -14.67 -4.39
N SER A 58 25.59 -14.88 -5.40
CA SER A 58 26.88 -14.19 -5.50
C SER A 58 26.71 -12.69 -5.67
N THR A 59 25.78 -12.26 -6.52
CA THR A 59 25.59 -10.82 -6.79
C THR A 59 24.93 -10.12 -5.60
N LEU A 60 23.99 -10.78 -4.94
CA LEU A 60 23.32 -10.28 -3.74
C LEU A 60 24.18 -10.41 -2.47
N GLY A 61 25.35 -11.05 -2.55
CA GLY A 61 26.26 -11.22 -1.41
C GLY A 61 25.68 -12.06 -0.27
N CYS A 62 24.82 -13.05 -0.56
CA CYS A 62 24.10 -13.82 0.46
C CYS A 62 24.27 -15.34 0.30
N SER A 63 23.87 -16.09 1.33
CA SER A 63 23.93 -17.56 1.30
C SER A 63 22.97 -18.14 0.27
N ALA A 64 23.49 -18.89 -0.70
CA ALA A 64 22.69 -19.62 -1.70
C ALA A 64 21.62 -20.51 -1.06
N TYR A 65 21.94 -21.16 0.07
CA TYR A 65 20.99 -22.01 0.79
C TYR A 65 19.82 -21.21 1.37
N SER A 66 20.10 -20.11 2.07
CA SER A 66 19.06 -19.26 2.67
C SER A 66 18.21 -18.59 1.60
N LEU A 67 18.86 -18.06 0.56
CA LEU A 67 18.20 -17.45 -0.59
C LEU A 67 17.27 -18.44 -1.30
N HIS A 68 17.73 -19.68 -1.53
CA HIS A 68 16.91 -20.73 -2.11
C HIS A 68 15.65 -21.02 -1.28
N ARG A 69 15.75 -21.03 0.06
CA ARG A 69 14.58 -21.24 0.94
C ARG A 69 13.55 -20.12 0.80
N ILE A 70 14.01 -18.87 0.73
CA ILE A 70 13.16 -17.69 0.53
C ILE A 70 12.49 -17.74 -0.85
N LEU A 71 13.26 -17.95 -1.92
CA LEU A 71 12.75 -18.06 -3.28
C LEU A 71 11.76 -19.21 -3.42
N ARG A 72 12.04 -20.38 -2.83
CA ARG A 72 11.11 -21.52 -2.85
C ARG A 72 9.76 -21.16 -2.21
N PHE A 73 9.77 -20.44 -1.09
CA PHE A 73 8.53 -19.97 -0.46
C PHE A 73 7.76 -19.02 -1.39
N LEU A 74 8.45 -18.03 -1.96
CA LEU A 74 7.84 -17.04 -2.83
C LEU A 74 7.32 -17.64 -4.15
N ILE A 75 8.02 -18.64 -4.70
CA ILE A 75 7.60 -19.40 -5.88
C ILE A 75 6.33 -20.19 -5.58
N ASN A 76 6.26 -20.87 -4.43
CA ASN A 76 5.06 -21.59 -4.02
C ASN A 76 3.85 -20.67 -3.82
N ARG A 77 4.07 -19.37 -3.55
CA ARG A 77 3.03 -18.33 -3.47
C ARG A 77 2.76 -17.65 -4.81
N GLY A 78 3.43 -18.06 -5.89
CA GLY A 78 3.28 -17.47 -7.22
C GLY A 78 3.87 -16.06 -7.36
N ILE A 79 4.67 -15.61 -6.39
CA ILE A 79 5.31 -14.29 -6.44
C ILE A 79 6.48 -14.31 -7.42
N PHE A 80 7.34 -15.32 -7.35
CA PHE A 80 8.38 -15.57 -8.37
C PHE A 80 8.08 -16.89 -9.11
N LYS A 81 8.84 -17.20 -10.15
CA LYS A 81 8.72 -18.49 -10.86
C LYS A 81 10.07 -19.12 -11.16
N LEU A 82 10.07 -20.43 -11.32
CA LEU A 82 11.17 -21.15 -11.94
C LEU A 82 11.02 -21.08 -13.47
N VAL A 83 12.15 -20.90 -14.15
CA VAL A 83 12.26 -20.93 -15.61
C VAL A 83 13.21 -22.05 -15.97
N SER A 84 12.82 -22.88 -16.93
CA SER A 84 13.67 -23.96 -17.44
C SER A 84 14.01 -23.73 -18.90
N THR A 85 15.26 -23.97 -19.29
CA THR A 85 15.66 -23.98 -20.71
C THR A 85 15.35 -25.33 -21.35
N ARG A 86 15.40 -25.37 -22.69
CA ARG A 86 15.31 -26.64 -23.45
C ARG A 86 16.41 -27.65 -23.08
N ASN A 87 17.51 -27.16 -22.50
CA ASN A 87 18.66 -27.96 -22.09
C ASN A 87 18.52 -28.51 -20.66
N GLY A 88 17.42 -28.22 -19.97
CA GLY A 88 17.16 -28.68 -18.59
C GLY A 88 17.77 -27.82 -17.49
N GLU A 89 18.39 -26.69 -17.83
CA GLU A 89 18.88 -25.74 -16.83
C GLU A 89 17.71 -25.03 -16.16
N ILE A 90 17.82 -24.79 -14.86
CA ILE A 90 16.76 -24.17 -14.04
C ILE A 90 17.30 -22.86 -13.46
N GLY A 91 16.51 -21.81 -13.58
CA GLY A 91 16.77 -20.51 -12.97
C GLY A 91 15.50 -19.84 -12.48
N TYR A 92 15.64 -18.60 -12.05
CA TYR A 92 14.57 -17.79 -11.46
C TYR A 92 14.09 -16.73 -12.44
N GLY A 93 12.81 -16.42 -12.40
CA GLY A 93 12.20 -15.39 -13.22
C GLY A 93 11.08 -14.63 -12.53
N GLN A 94 10.72 -13.50 -13.14
CA GLN A 94 9.66 -12.60 -12.70
C GLN A 94 8.25 -13.12 -13.03
N THR A 95 7.30 -12.81 -12.16
CA THR A 95 5.85 -12.80 -12.42
C THR A 95 5.35 -11.35 -12.39
N PRO A 96 4.11 -11.06 -12.81
CA PRO A 96 3.53 -9.73 -12.63
C PRO A 96 3.57 -9.23 -11.17
N VAL A 97 3.42 -10.13 -10.19
CA VAL A 97 3.42 -9.75 -8.76
C VAL A 97 4.83 -9.38 -8.30
N SER A 98 5.86 -10.15 -8.65
CA SER A 98 7.24 -9.80 -8.27
C SER A 98 7.74 -8.53 -8.96
N CYS A 99 7.21 -8.18 -10.14
CA CYS A 99 7.50 -6.88 -10.77
C CYS A 99 7.00 -5.69 -9.95
N LEU A 100 5.96 -5.87 -9.12
CA LEU A 100 5.49 -4.84 -8.19
C LEU A 100 6.40 -4.70 -6.96
N LEU A 101 7.33 -5.64 -6.73
CA LEU A 101 8.27 -5.61 -5.59
C LEU A 101 9.62 -4.93 -5.93
N LYS A 102 9.77 -4.34 -7.11
CA LYS A 102 10.96 -3.58 -7.48
C LYS A 102 11.08 -2.33 -6.61
N ARG A 103 12.29 -1.90 -6.24
CA ARG A 103 12.45 -0.71 -5.39
C ARG A 103 12.02 0.56 -6.12
N ASP A 104 12.28 0.59 -7.42
CA ASP A 104 11.97 1.71 -8.29
C ASP A 104 10.98 1.29 -9.41
N GLY A 105 10.07 2.20 -9.77
CA GLY A 105 9.13 2.02 -10.88
C GLY A 105 7.75 2.62 -10.61
N GLU A 106 7.08 3.10 -11.66
CA GLU A 106 5.81 3.85 -11.58
C GLU A 106 4.67 3.08 -10.87
N ASN A 107 4.71 1.75 -10.88
CA ASN A 107 3.71 0.88 -10.25
C ASN A 107 4.28 0.02 -9.11
N SER A 108 5.44 0.41 -8.56
CA SER A 108 6.03 -0.34 -7.45
C SER A 108 5.16 -0.28 -6.19
N MET A 109 4.93 -1.43 -5.57
CA MET A 109 4.35 -1.58 -4.25
C MET A 109 5.41 -1.72 -3.14
N ALA A 110 6.70 -1.58 -3.47
CA ALA A 110 7.78 -1.76 -2.50
C ALA A 110 7.68 -0.77 -1.33
N ALA A 111 7.38 0.51 -1.59
CA ALA A 111 7.19 1.51 -0.55
C ALA A 111 6.04 1.14 0.41
N LEU A 112 4.92 0.61 -0.11
CA LEU A 112 3.80 0.14 0.70
C LEU A 112 4.20 -1.05 1.57
N VAL A 113 4.85 -2.07 1.00
CA VAL A 113 5.30 -3.25 1.75
C VAL A 113 6.31 -2.86 2.84
N LEU A 114 7.26 -1.97 2.52
CA LEU A 114 8.27 -1.48 3.48
C LEU A 114 7.63 -0.65 4.61
N LEU A 115 6.64 0.20 4.31
CA LEU A 115 5.92 0.95 5.34
C LEU A 115 5.14 0.01 6.25
N GLU A 116 4.29 -0.85 5.70
CA GLU A 116 3.38 -1.73 6.46
C GLU A 116 4.14 -2.77 7.30
N SER A 117 5.33 -3.15 6.87
CA SER A 117 6.23 -4.06 7.59
C SER A 117 7.27 -3.34 8.47
N SER A 118 7.19 -2.02 8.58
CA SER A 118 8.08 -1.24 9.45
C SER A 118 7.72 -1.45 10.93
N PRO A 119 8.69 -1.40 11.86
CA PRO A 119 8.40 -1.45 13.29
C PRO A 119 7.39 -0.38 13.74
N VAL A 120 7.44 0.80 13.11
CA VAL A 120 6.52 1.92 13.37
C VAL A 120 5.07 1.53 13.06
N MET A 121 4.81 0.92 11.90
CA MET A 121 3.45 0.50 11.52
C MET A 121 3.00 -0.81 12.19
N LEU A 122 3.93 -1.63 12.67
CA LEU A 122 3.60 -2.85 13.41
C LEU A 122 3.26 -2.58 14.89
N ALA A 123 3.86 -1.56 15.51
CA ALA A 123 3.60 -1.23 16.92
C ALA A 123 2.10 -0.99 17.24
N PRO A 124 1.33 -0.23 16.43
CA PRO A 124 -0.12 -0.07 16.63
C PRO A 124 -0.89 -1.41 16.58
N ARG A 125 -0.43 -2.37 15.76
CA ARG A 125 -1.06 -3.69 15.63
C ARG A 125 -0.87 -4.53 16.90
N HIS A 126 0.27 -4.37 17.57
CA HIS A 126 0.51 -4.99 18.87
C HIS A 126 -0.28 -4.32 20.01
N TYR A 127 -0.85 -3.14 19.78
CA TYR A 127 -1.60 -2.37 20.77
C TYR A 127 -3.12 -2.62 20.74
N LEU A 128 -3.61 -3.48 19.84
CA LEU A 128 -5.06 -3.69 19.61
C LEU A 128 -5.83 -4.09 20.88
N SER A 129 -5.30 -5.02 21.69
CA SER A 129 -5.97 -5.43 22.93
C SER A 129 -6.09 -4.29 23.94
N ALA A 130 -5.01 -3.51 24.11
CA ALA A 130 -5.01 -2.36 25.02
C ALA A 130 -5.99 -1.27 24.55
N ARG A 131 -6.08 -1.05 23.24
CA ARG A 131 -7.05 -0.14 22.63
C ARG A 131 -8.49 -0.55 22.94
N VAL A 132 -8.86 -1.81 22.70
CA VAL A 132 -10.24 -2.29 22.96
C VAL A 132 -10.64 -2.11 24.42
N LEU A 133 -9.68 -2.24 25.35
CA LEU A 133 -9.90 -2.03 26.78
C LEU A 133 -9.92 -0.55 27.18
N SER A 134 -9.37 0.34 26.36
CA SER A 134 -9.34 1.77 26.63
C SER A 134 -10.76 2.37 26.51
N LYS A 135 -11.09 3.31 27.39
CA LYS A 135 -12.35 4.09 27.31
C LYS A 135 -12.23 5.30 26.38
N GLU A 136 -11.02 5.56 25.89
CA GLU A 136 -10.70 6.69 25.04
C GLU A 136 -10.79 6.26 23.57
N ASN A 137 -11.35 7.12 22.71
CA ASN A 137 -11.43 6.85 21.28
C ASN A 137 -10.16 7.32 20.55
N THR A 138 -8.98 7.00 21.10
CA THR A 138 -7.69 7.36 20.51
C THR A 138 -7.30 6.37 19.41
N GLY A 139 -6.74 6.88 18.31
CA GLY A 139 -6.25 6.04 17.22
C GLY A 139 -5.11 5.15 17.67
N ALA A 140 -5.01 3.93 17.13
CA ALA A 140 -3.98 2.97 17.59
C ALA A 140 -2.56 3.49 17.32
N PHE A 141 -2.37 4.28 16.26
CA PHE A 141 -1.10 4.92 15.97
C PHE A 141 -0.72 5.93 17.07
N SER A 142 -1.64 6.82 17.42
CA SER A 142 -1.44 7.80 18.49
C SER A 142 -1.24 7.15 19.86
N ALA A 143 -1.93 6.05 20.14
CA ALA A 143 -1.74 5.31 21.39
C ALA A 143 -0.35 4.64 21.47
N ALA A 144 0.21 4.18 20.34
CA ALA A 144 1.53 3.55 20.30
C ALA A 144 2.69 4.56 20.24
N HIS A 145 2.48 5.75 19.67
CA HIS A 145 3.56 6.69 19.34
C HIS A 145 3.38 8.09 19.94
N GLU A 146 2.33 8.33 20.73
CA GLU A 146 1.97 9.61 21.37
C GLU A 146 1.72 10.79 20.40
N LYS A 147 1.77 10.54 19.10
CA LYS A 147 1.54 11.49 18.00
C LYS A 147 0.62 10.85 16.98
N ASP A 148 -0.22 11.64 16.32
CA ASP A 148 -0.86 11.14 15.10
C ASP A 148 0.19 10.87 13.99
N MET A 149 -0.20 10.06 13.02
CA MET A 149 0.68 9.60 11.94
C MET A 149 1.31 10.76 11.17
N TRP A 150 0.58 11.85 10.93
CA TRP A 150 1.06 12.99 10.15
C TRP A 150 2.03 13.85 10.96
N GLN A 151 1.74 14.07 12.25
CA GLN A 151 2.69 14.70 13.17
C GLN A 151 3.97 13.87 13.34
N TYR A 152 3.84 12.54 13.39
CA TYR A 152 4.98 11.64 13.42
C TYR A 152 5.80 11.75 12.14
N ALA A 153 5.16 11.70 10.96
CA ALA A 153 5.82 11.82 9.66
C ALA A 153 6.58 13.15 9.53
N LYS A 154 6.01 14.26 10.03
CA LYS A 154 6.67 15.57 10.03
C LYS A 154 8.03 15.58 10.74
N THR A 155 8.21 14.75 11.76
CA THR A 155 9.49 14.63 12.49
C THR A 155 10.34 13.44 12.06
N ASN A 156 9.87 12.62 11.12
CA ASN A 156 10.52 11.37 10.70
C ASN A 156 10.56 11.28 9.16
N PRO A 157 11.57 11.91 8.52
CA PRO A 157 11.65 12.01 7.06
C PRO A 157 11.61 10.67 6.31
N GLU A 158 12.24 9.63 6.84
CA GLU A 158 12.22 8.28 6.24
C GLU A 158 10.80 7.69 6.19
N HIS A 159 10.01 7.90 7.24
CA HIS A 159 8.61 7.46 7.28
C HIS A 159 7.75 8.29 6.33
N SER A 160 7.95 9.62 6.31
CA SER A 160 7.28 10.53 5.37
C SER A 160 7.58 10.16 3.91
N LYS A 161 8.84 9.84 3.60
CA LYS A 161 9.27 9.37 2.29
C LYS A 161 8.52 8.11 1.87
N LEU A 162 8.44 7.10 2.73
CA LEU A 162 7.69 5.88 2.43
C LEU A 162 6.21 6.12 2.17
N ILE A 163 5.57 7.06 2.89
CA ILE A 163 4.18 7.47 2.64
C ILE A 163 4.05 8.16 1.27
N ASN A 164 4.97 9.06 0.94
CA ASN A 164 4.97 9.84 -0.29
C ASN A 164 5.25 8.99 -1.53
N ASP A 165 6.12 7.97 -1.40
CA ASP A 165 6.55 7.09 -2.49
C ASP A 165 5.52 5.97 -2.79
N MET A 166 4.41 5.89 -2.05
CA MET A 166 3.34 4.93 -2.37
C MET A 166 2.60 5.33 -3.65
N PRO A 167 2.30 4.36 -4.54
CA PRO A 167 1.58 4.63 -5.78
C PRO A 167 0.18 5.19 -5.48
N CYS A 168 -0.25 6.15 -6.31
CA CYS A 168 -1.55 6.82 -6.24
C CYS A 168 -2.39 6.44 -7.46
N ALA A 169 -3.70 6.33 -7.32
CA ALA A 169 -4.63 6.20 -8.43
C ALA A 169 -5.44 7.50 -8.66
N GLY A 170 -5.44 8.02 -9.89
CA GLY A 170 -6.46 8.93 -10.42
C GLY A 170 -6.14 10.43 -10.43
N ASP A 171 -6.75 11.16 -11.37
CA ASP A 171 -6.45 12.53 -11.86
C ASP A 171 -7.08 13.72 -11.04
N TYR A 172 -6.60 14.99 -11.18
CA TYR A 172 -7.12 16.36 -10.81
C TYR A 172 -6.62 17.07 -9.53
N THR A 173 -6.58 18.42 -9.45
CA THR A 173 -6.09 19.25 -8.30
C THR A 173 -6.23 18.58 -6.93
N PHE A 174 -5.10 18.16 -6.37
CA PHE A 174 -5.06 17.21 -5.27
C PHE A 174 -4.86 17.92 -3.93
N ILE A 175 -5.83 17.77 -3.04
CA ILE A 175 -5.65 18.02 -1.61
C ILE A 175 -5.10 16.75 -0.97
N GLY A 176 -3.97 16.85 -0.27
CA GLY A 176 -3.24 15.66 0.18
C GLY A 176 -2.55 14.94 -0.98
N GLY A 177 -2.11 15.70 -2.00
CA GLY A 177 -1.52 15.18 -3.23
C GLY A 177 -0.11 14.61 -3.08
N GLY A 178 0.45 14.64 -1.87
CA GLY A 178 1.79 14.15 -1.58
C GLY A 178 2.84 14.93 -2.35
N ASN A 179 3.75 14.18 -3.00
CA ASN A 179 4.84 14.73 -3.81
C ASN A 179 4.36 15.31 -5.17
N GLY A 180 3.06 15.32 -5.45
CA GLY A 180 2.48 15.90 -6.66
C GLY A 180 2.62 15.06 -7.93
N THR A 181 3.06 13.80 -7.83
CA THR A 181 3.21 12.88 -8.96
C THR A 181 1.91 12.76 -9.76
N THR A 182 0.78 12.58 -9.08
CA THR A 182 -0.51 12.39 -9.71
C THR A 182 -0.96 13.61 -10.50
N VAL A 183 -0.80 14.81 -9.93
CA VAL A 183 -1.07 16.08 -10.63
C VAL A 183 -0.14 16.23 -11.83
N GLY A 184 1.12 15.84 -11.67
CA GLY A 184 2.16 15.92 -12.70
C GLY A 184 1.86 15.04 -13.91
N MET A 185 1.37 13.82 -13.71
CA MET A 185 0.90 12.96 -14.79
C MET A 185 -0.26 13.60 -15.55
N LEU A 186 -1.16 14.21 -14.79
CA LEU A 186 -2.38 14.79 -15.30
C LEU A 186 -2.15 16.00 -16.22
N VAL A 187 -1.35 16.96 -15.76
CA VAL A 187 -1.03 18.17 -16.54
C VAL A 187 -0.22 17.85 -17.79
N LYS A 188 0.50 16.72 -17.80
CA LYS A 188 1.20 16.22 -19.00
C LYS A 188 0.24 15.66 -20.05
N VAL A 189 -0.84 15.00 -19.63
CA VAL A 189 -1.86 14.45 -20.55
C VAL A 189 -2.82 15.55 -21.02
N PHE A 190 -3.23 16.44 -20.12
CA PHE A 190 -4.21 17.49 -20.38
C PHE A 190 -3.57 18.87 -20.29
N LEU A 191 -2.89 19.27 -21.36
CA LEU A 191 -2.10 20.50 -21.44
C LEU A 191 -2.90 21.81 -21.23
N TRP A 192 -4.24 21.75 -21.28
CA TRP A 192 -5.12 22.89 -21.03
C TRP A 192 -5.51 23.07 -19.55
N ILE A 193 -5.10 22.16 -18.66
CA ILE A 193 -5.39 22.21 -17.23
C ILE A 193 -4.20 22.79 -16.48
N ASN A 194 -4.45 23.78 -15.62
CA ASN A 194 -3.49 24.25 -14.63
C ASN A 194 -3.68 23.46 -13.33
N GLY A 195 -2.73 22.59 -12.99
CA GLY A 195 -2.76 21.77 -11.77
C GLY A 195 -2.11 22.46 -10.57
N ILE A 196 -2.78 22.40 -9.41
CA ILE A 196 -2.21 22.77 -8.11
C ILE A 196 -2.06 21.50 -7.26
N ASN A 197 -0.88 21.30 -6.67
CA ASN A 197 -0.66 20.32 -5.61
C ASN A 197 -0.73 21.03 -4.25
N PHE A 198 -1.75 20.72 -3.44
CA PHE A 198 -1.93 21.32 -2.13
C PHE A 198 -1.70 20.31 -1.01
N ASP A 199 -0.68 20.55 -0.19
CA ASP A 199 -0.29 19.64 0.90
C ASP A 199 0.36 20.39 2.07
N LEU A 200 0.69 19.68 3.14
CA LEU A 200 1.35 20.23 4.31
C LEU A 200 2.74 20.81 3.94
N PRO A 201 3.22 21.87 4.62
CA PRO A 201 4.49 22.53 4.29
C PRO A 201 5.69 21.59 4.17
N HIS A 202 5.79 20.61 5.06
CA HIS A 202 6.90 19.64 5.07
C HIS A 202 6.86 18.62 3.92
N VAL A 203 5.70 18.42 3.29
CA VAL A 203 5.52 17.56 2.12
C VAL A 203 5.85 18.34 0.86
N VAL A 204 5.32 19.56 0.75
CA VAL A 204 5.57 20.47 -0.37
C VAL A 204 7.05 20.83 -0.51
N SER A 205 7.77 21.02 0.60
CA SER A 205 9.18 21.43 0.58
C SER A 205 10.12 20.43 -0.10
N VAL A 206 9.74 19.15 -0.17
CA VAL A 206 10.50 18.08 -0.83
C VAL A 206 9.85 17.59 -2.12
N ALA A 207 8.76 18.23 -2.55
CA ALA A 207 8.02 17.82 -3.73
C ALA A 207 8.79 18.18 -5.02
N PRO A 208 8.99 17.23 -5.95
CA PRO A 208 9.62 17.48 -7.23
C PRO A 208 8.77 18.39 -8.14
N CYS A 209 9.42 19.33 -8.83
CA CYS A 209 8.78 20.24 -9.77
C CYS A 209 8.39 19.54 -11.08
N HIS A 210 7.15 19.06 -11.18
CA HIS A 210 6.62 18.34 -12.35
C HIS A 210 5.81 19.23 -13.33
N GLY A 211 6.09 20.53 -13.40
CA GLY A 211 5.23 21.48 -14.13
C GLY A 211 3.89 21.74 -13.42
N VAL A 212 3.86 21.50 -12.11
CA VAL A 212 2.71 21.68 -11.22
C VAL A 212 3.03 22.81 -10.24
N VAL A 213 2.05 23.62 -9.90
CA VAL A 213 2.20 24.64 -8.85
C VAL A 213 1.99 23.98 -7.50
N HIS A 214 3.01 23.95 -6.65
CA HIS A 214 2.86 23.46 -5.27
C HIS A 214 2.46 24.61 -4.35
N VAL A 215 1.42 24.39 -3.56
CA VAL A 215 0.90 25.35 -2.58
C VAL A 215 0.88 24.64 -1.23
N GLU A 216 1.52 25.24 -0.23
CA GLU A 216 1.48 24.72 1.12
C GLU A 216 0.27 25.23 1.90
N GLY A 217 -0.25 24.40 2.80
CA GLY A 217 -1.27 24.82 3.76
C GLY A 217 -1.92 23.66 4.50
N ASP A 218 -2.97 23.98 5.24
CA ASP A 218 -3.79 23.01 5.94
C ASP A 218 -5.23 23.07 5.40
N MET A 219 -5.70 21.96 4.85
CA MET A 219 -7.03 21.85 4.23
C MET A 219 -8.18 22.05 5.22
N PHE A 220 -7.94 21.83 6.52
CA PHE A 220 -8.94 22.08 7.57
C PHE A 220 -9.07 23.56 7.92
N HIS A 221 -8.10 24.38 7.53
CA HIS A 221 -8.15 25.83 7.68
C HIS A 221 -8.61 26.52 6.40
N SER A 222 -8.00 26.20 5.26
CA SER A 222 -8.35 26.81 3.98
C SER A 222 -7.90 25.96 2.80
N VAL A 223 -8.66 26.04 1.70
CA VAL A 223 -8.32 25.40 0.42
C VAL A 223 -8.19 26.50 -0.65
N PRO A 224 -7.21 26.41 -1.58
CA PRO A 224 -7.10 27.35 -2.70
C PRO A 224 -8.37 27.42 -3.56
N LYS A 225 -8.71 28.62 -4.05
CA LYS A 225 -9.85 28.80 -4.96
C LYS A 225 -9.55 28.22 -6.33
N VAL A 226 -10.31 27.22 -6.75
CA VAL A 226 -10.15 26.49 -8.02
C VAL A 226 -11.50 26.08 -8.60
N HIS A 227 -11.53 25.69 -9.87
CA HIS A 227 -12.75 25.23 -10.55
C HIS A 227 -13.20 23.83 -10.12
N ALA A 228 -12.26 22.98 -9.69
CA ALA A 228 -12.52 21.63 -9.23
C ALA A 228 -11.48 21.24 -8.17
N VAL A 229 -11.91 20.47 -7.18
CA VAL A 229 -11.08 19.93 -6.11
C VAL A 229 -11.13 18.42 -6.17
N PHE A 230 -9.98 17.78 -6.08
CA PHE A 230 -9.83 16.35 -5.91
C PHE A 230 -9.31 16.07 -4.51
N LEU A 231 -10.04 15.24 -3.77
CA LEU A 231 -9.63 14.79 -2.45
C LEU A 231 -9.29 13.30 -2.55
N MET A 232 -7.99 13.00 -2.48
CA MET A 232 -7.54 11.61 -2.52
C MET A 232 -7.56 11.03 -1.11
N VAL A 233 -8.65 10.35 -0.76
CA VAL A 233 -8.78 9.68 0.54
C VAL A 233 -8.11 8.32 0.45
N ARG A 234 -6.87 8.20 0.92
CA ARG A 234 -6.20 6.92 1.07
C ARG A 234 -6.80 6.19 2.29
N CYS A 235 -7.57 5.14 2.05
CA CYS A 235 -7.87 4.17 3.09
C CYS A 235 -6.74 3.14 3.15
N TRP A 236 -6.17 2.91 4.33
CA TRP A 236 -5.14 1.90 4.56
C TRP A 236 -5.78 0.50 4.48
N TYR A 237 -5.95 -0.02 3.26
CA TYR A 237 -6.69 -1.25 2.96
C TYR A 237 -6.22 -2.50 3.74
N HIS A 238 -4.97 -2.50 4.24
CA HIS A 238 -4.35 -3.64 4.93
C HIS A 238 -4.52 -3.63 6.47
N VAL A 239 -5.28 -2.67 6.99
CA VAL A 239 -5.40 -2.37 8.42
C VAL A 239 -6.88 -2.55 8.86
N ARG A 240 -7.53 -3.61 8.36
CA ARG A 240 -8.97 -3.89 8.58
C ARG A 240 -9.25 -4.50 9.96
N TYR A 241 -10.11 -3.82 10.72
CA TYR A 241 -11.14 -4.48 11.53
C TYR A 241 -12.48 -3.80 11.19
N ASP A 242 -13.38 -4.54 10.54
CA ASP A 242 -14.78 -4.12 10.29
C ASP A 242 -14.98 -2.71 9.68
N ASN A 243 -14.34 -2.45 8.53
CA ASN A 243 -14.40 -1.19 7.75
C ASN A 243 -13.77 0.06 8.39
N ASP A 244 -13.26 -0.02 9.61
CA ASP A 244 -12.57 1.09 10.27
C ASP A 244 -11.04 0.95 10.14
N ASP A 245 -10.38 2.05 9.75
CA ASP A 245 -8.92 2.18 9.80
C ASP A 245 -8.50 2.47 11.24
N TYR A 246 -7.95 1.46 11.90
CA TYR A 246 -7.51 1.60 13.29
C TYR A 246 -6.26 2.47 13.42
N THR A 247 -5.49 2.73 12.36
CA THR A 247 -4.31 3.60 12.48
C THR A 247 -4.69 5.07 12.65
N THR A 248 -5.65 5.57 11.86
CA THR A 248 -6.05 6.99 11.88
C THR A 248 -7.47 7.24 12.41
N ASN A 249 -8.20 6.21 12.87
CA ASN A 249 -9.64 6.26 13.13
C ASN A 249 -10.47 6.61 11.89
N GLY A 250 -9.93 6.33 10.70
CA GLY A 250 -10.63 6.46 9.44
C GLY A 250 -11.72 5.40 9.29
N LYS A 251 -12.59 5.58 8.30
CA LYS A 251 -13.67 4.62 7.99
C LYS A 251 -13.88 4.51 6.49
N GLU A 252 -13.80 3.29 5.96
CA GLU A 252 -14.34 2.95 4.65
C GLU A 252 -15.87 3.05 4.71
N ARG A 253 -16.44 3.85 3.81
CA ARG A 253 -17.87 4.18 3.83
C ARG A 253 -18.59 3.49 2.69
N THR A 254 -19.76 2.98 3.01
CA THR A 254 -20.71 2.49 2.01
C THR A 254 -21.23 3.64 1.14
N ALA A 255 -21.77 3.32 -0.04
CA ALA A 255 -22.40 4.31 -0.92
C ALA A 255 -23.51 5.12 -0.21
N LYS A 256 -24.24 4.50 0.74
CA LYS A 256 -25.28 5.16 1.53
C LYS A 256 -24.70 6.18 2.52
N GLU A 257 -23.60 5.84 3.19
CA GLU A 257 -22.92 6.76 4.10
C GLU A 257 -22.30 7.94 3.35
N TRP A 258 -21.69 7.68 2.18
CA TRP A 258 -21.22 8.74 1.29
C TRP A 258 -22.36 9.65 0.84
N ALA A 259 -23.49 9.09 0.41
CA ALA A 259 -24.68 9.85 0.03
C ALA A 259 -25.14 10.80 1.15
N HIS A 260 -25.16 10.30 2.38
CA HIS A 260 -25.55 11.08 3.55
C HIS A 260 -24.59 12.26 3.79
N ILE A 261 -23.28 12.02 3.76
CA ILE A 261 -22.26 13.07 3.96
C ILE A 261 -22.34 14.14 2.88
N LEU A 262 -22.43 13.74 1.61
CA LEU A 262 -22.50 14.67 0.49
C LEU A 262 -23.76 15.53 0.55
N SER A 263 -24.90 14.93 0.91
CA SER A 263 -26.15 15.67 1.09
C SER A 263 -26.09 16.63 2.27
N ALA A 264 -25.53 16.19 3.41
CA ALA A 264 -25.42 17.00 4.63
C ALA A 264 -24.44 18.19 4.46
N THR A 265 -23.46 18.07 3.56
CA THR A 265 -22.49 19.13 3.25
C THR A 265 -22.97 20.10 2.18
N GLY A 266 -24.18 19.90 1.64
CA GLY A 266 -24.83 20.84 0.73
C GLY A 266 -24.56 20.61 -0.76
N PHE A 267 -23.99 19.47 -1.16
CA PHE A 267 -23.85 19.14 -2.58
C PHE A 267 -25.23 18.79 -3.19
N SER A 268 -25.55 19.39 -4.33
CA SER A 268 -26.83 19.24 -5.02
C SER A 268 -26.98 17.88 -5.74
N ARG A 269 -25.86 17.32 -6.22
CA ARG A 269 -25.82 16.02 -6.91
C ARG A 269 -24.46 15.36 -6.77
N TYR A 270 -24.43 14.04 -6.89
CA TYR A 270 -23.18 13.27 -6.93
C TYR A 270 -23.27 12.02 -7.81
N THR A 271 -22.13 11.47 -8.18
CA THR A 271 -22.00 10.21 -8.92
C THR A 271 -20.84 9.41 -8.35
N ILE A 272 -21.04 8.11 -8.12
CA ILE A 272 -20.01 7.18 -7.65
C ILE A 272 -19.68 6.25 -8.81
N VAL A 273 -18.43 6.24 -9.24
CA VAL A 273 -17.92 5.44 -10.36
C VAL A 273 -16.87 4.48 -9.84
N GLN A 274 -17.00 3.19 -10.16
CA GLN A 274 -15.96 2.20 -9.86
C GLN A 274 -14.90 2.25 -10.97
N ILE A 275 -13.63 2.43 -10.61
CA ILE A 275 -12.54 2.58 -11.59
C ILE A 275 -11.66 1.33 -11.68
N HIS A 276 -11.37 0.64 -10.56
CA HIS A 276 -10.61 -0.60 -10.51
C HIS A 276 -11.03 -1.50 -9.32
N ALA A 277 -10.35 -2.64 -9.15
CA ALA A 277 -10.74 -3.76 -8.27
C ALA A 277 -11.11 -3.40 -6.82
N ILE A 278 -10.59 -2.28 -6.28
CA ILE A 278 -10.83 -1.85 -4.89
C ILE A 278 -11.23 -0.36 -4.74
N GLU A 279 -11.30 0.41 -5.84
CA GLU A 279 -11.36 1.88 -5.81
C GLU A 279 -12.62 2.47 -6.45
N TYR A 280 -13.03 3.63 -5.92
CA TYR A 280 -14.16 4.42 -6.41
C TYR A 280 -13.77 5.89 -6.56
N VAL A 281 -14.29 6.53 -7.60
CA VAL A 281 -14.26 7.98 -7.78
C VAL A 281 -15.64 8.53 -7.45
N ILE A 282 -15.69 9.52 -6.58
CA ILE A 282 -16.92 10.23 -6.21
C ILE A 282 -16.85 11.63 -6.79
N LEU A 283 -17.75 11.92 -7.73
CA LEU A 283 -17.93 13.25 -8.31
C LEU A 283 -19.08 13.95 -7.59
N ALA A 284 -18.81 15.03 -6.87
CA ALA A 284 -19.82 15.81 -6.15
C ALA A 284 -19.91 17.23 -6.72
N TYR A 285 -21.13 17.76 -6.86
CA TYR A 285 -21.39 19.07 -7.46
C TYR A 285 -22.21 19.93 -6.49
N PRO A 286 -21.80 21.19 -6.23
CA PRO A 286 -22.52 22.10 -5.34
C PRO A 286 -23.92 22.45 -5.89
#